data_AF-A0A7G7LKJ6-F1
#
_entry.id   AF-A0A7G7LKJ6-F1
#
_cell.length_a   1.000
_cell.length_b   1.000
_cell.length_c   1.000
_cell.angle_alpha   90.00
_cell.angle_beta   90.00
_cell.angle_gamma   90.00
#
_symmetry.space_group_name_H-M   'P 1'
#
loop_
_entity.id
_entity.type
_entity.pdbx_description
1 polymer ?
#
loop_
_entity_poly.entity_id
_entity_poly.type
_entity_poly.pdbx_seq_one_letter_code
_entity_poly.pdbx_strand_id
1 'polypeptide(L)'
;MVALLPLRKAYKMSKQQDPNKPMTLTQAAAFAKVSPQTIRRRKDLLTNVGAITSPQGWQVTIKHLAAIGLLDNVNPGTPKVTPMEAPQSTDTEVRLLHEHVETLKAQLKREQERADNAEQRANQAEERLHRLLEPPPEAKPEQEHNNKPSWFTRLFNKP
;
A
#
# COMPACT_ATOMS: atom_id res chain seq x y z
N MET A 1 48.95 -19.05 4.21
CA MET A 1 49.23 -17.61 4.03
C MET A 1 48.13 -17.00 3.16
N VAL A 2 47.16 -16.31 3.76
CA VAL A 2 46.01 -15.72 3.06
C VAL A 2 46.40 -14.32 2.62
N ALA A 3 46.50 -14.10 1.31
CA ALA A 3 46.81 -12.80 0.74
C ALA A 3 45.60 -11.86 0.88
N LEU A 4 45.61 -10.99 1.89
CA LEU A 4 44.73 -9.84 1.97
C LEU A 4 45.12 -8.83 0.88
N LEU A 5 44.35 -8.80 -0.20
CA LEU A 5 44.40 -7.74 -1.20
C LEU A 5 44.06 -6.38 -0.56
N PRO A 6 44.72 -5.28 -0.94
CA PRO A 6 44.59 -4.00 -0.25
C PRO A 6 43.28 -3.30 -0.63
N LEU A 7 42.29 -3.39 0.26
CA LEU A 7 41.03 -2.63 0.25
C LEU A 7 41.21 -1.08 0.30
N ARG A 8 42.45 -0.58 0.31
CA ARG A 8 42.77 0.85 0.46
C ARG A 8 42.61 1.69 -0.81
N LYS A 9 42.49 1.09 -2.00
CA LYS A 9 42.26 1.86 -3.25
C LYS A 9 40.80 2.26 -3.48
N ALA A 10 39.83 1.56 -2.87
CA ALA A 10 38.41 1.84 -3.06
C ALA A 10 37.91 3.07 -2.28
N TYR A 11 38.63 3.52 -1.26
CA TYR A 11 38.15 4.55 -0.33
C TYR A 11 38.47 6.00 -0.77
N LYS A 12 39.26 6.19 -1.84
CA LYS A 12 39.68 7.54 -2.30
C LYS A 12 38.85 8.12 -3.46
N MET A 13 37.81 7.43 -3.92
CA MET A 13 36.98 7.86 -5.06
C MET A 13 35.73 8.67 -4.65
N SER A 14 35.51 8.96 -3.36
CA SER A 14 34.31 9.65 -2.86
C SER A 14 34.39 11.19 -2.87
N LYS A 15 35.43 11.79 -3.44
CA LYS A 15 35.49 13.24 -3.64
C LYS A 15 35.77 13.55 -5.11
N GLN A 16 34.76 14.12 -5.77
CA GLN A 16 34.80 14.75 -7.10
C GLN A 16 34.97 13.81 -8.30
N GLN A 17 34.05 12.86 -8.49
CA GLN A 17 33.79 12.36 -9.85
C GLN A 17 32.77 13.27 -10.52
N ASP A 18 33.11 13.78 -11.71
CA ASP A 18 32.20 14.62 -12.48
C ASP A 18 30.90 13.86 -12.75
N PRO A 19 29.73 14.41 -12.39
CA PRO A 19 28.45 13.71 -12.51
C PRO A 19 28.07 13.40 -13.96
N ASN A 20 28.73 14.06 -14.92
CA ASN A 20 28.53 13.91 -16.36
C ASN A 20 29.54 12.97 -17.01
N LYS A 21 30.55 12.47 -16.29
CA LYS A 21 31.57 11.60 -16.89
C LYS A 21 30.93 10.27 -17.30
N PRO A 22 31.02 9.87 -18.58
CA PRO A 22 30.54 8.57 -19.02
C PRO A 22 31.44 7.47 -18.45
N MET A 23 30.82 6.44 -17.89
CA MET A 23 31.45 5.26 -17.32
C MET A 23 30.93 4.00 -17.99
N THR A 24 31.81 3.01 -18.06
CA THR A 24 31.48 1.69 -18.61
C THR A 24 30.59 0.90 -17.64
N LEU A 25 29.95 -0.17 -18.14
CA LEU A 25 29.06 -1.01 -17.33
C LEU A 25 29.73 -1.53 -16.04
N THR A 26 30.98 -1.97 -16.12
CA THR A 26 31.74 -2.49 -14.97
C THR A 26 32.07 -1.41 -13.96
N GLN A 27 32.40 -0.20 -14.43
CA GLN A 27 32.66 0.95 -13.56
C GLN A 27 31.37 1.42 -12.87
N ALA A 28 30.25 1.47 -13.60
CA ALA A 28 28.94 1.80 -13.06
C ALA A 28 28.48 0.80 -11.99
N ALA A 29 28.69 -0.50 -12.22
CA ALA A 29 28.39 -1.57 -11.27
C ALA A 29 29.21 -1.44 -9.98
N ALA A 30 30.52 -1.20 -10.11
CA ALA A 30 31.41 -0.98 -8.99
C ALA A 30 31.02 0.28 -8.19
N PHE A 31 30.62 1.36 -8.88
CA PHE A 31 30.21 2.62 -8.27
C PHE A 31 28.90 2.48 -7.47
N ALA A 32 27.89 1.84 -8.07
CA ALA A 32 26.60 1.60 -7.43
C ALA A 32 26.57 0.41 -6.45
N LYS A 33 27.71 -0.28 -6.27
CA LYS A 33 27.83 -1.50 -5.43
C LYS A 33 26.81 -2.59 -5.79
N VAL A 34 26.46 -2.70 -7.08
CA VAL A 34 25.55 -3.74 -7.60
C VAL A 34 26.24 -4.64 -8.62
N SER A 35 25.64 -5.78 -8.92
CA SER A 35 26.14 -6.65 -9.99
C SER A 35 25.98 -6.00 -11.38
N PRO A 36 26.89 -6.26 -12.33
CA PRO A 36 26.71 -5.82 -13.72
C PRO A 36 25.41 -6.32 -14.36
N GLN A 37 24.93 -7.49 -13.92
CA GLN A 37 23.67 -8.08 -14.39
C GLN A 37 22.46 -7.27 -13.94
N THR A 38 22.50 -6.71 -12.73
CA THR A 38 21.45 -5.81 -12.22
C THR A 38 21.29 -4.58 -13.11
N ILE A 39 22.41 -3.99 -13.55
CA ILE A 39 22.40 -2.84 -14.47
C ILE A 39 21.85 -3.26 -15.84
N ARG A 40 22.25 -4.42 -16.37
CA ARG A 40 21.73 -4.95 -17.65
C ARG A 40 20.21 -5.17 -17.61
N ARG A 41 19.66 -5.65 -16.49
CA ARG A 41 18.20 -5.84 -16.31
C ARG A 41 17.43 -4.52 -16.31
N ARG A 42 18.07 -3.41 -15.94
CA ARG A 42 17.48 -2.06 -15.93
C ARG A 42 17.88 -1.24 -17.16
N LYS A 43 18.26 -1.90 -18.26
CA LYS A 43 18.66 -1.25 -19.51
C LYS A 43 17.61 -0.24 -19.98
N ASP A 44 16.35 -0.65 -20.01
CA ASP A 44 15.26 0.16 -20.56
C ASP A 44 15.04 1.44 -19.74
N LEU A 45 15.16 1.32 -18.42
CA LEU A 45 15.10 2.48 -17.51
C LEU A 45 16.27 3.44 -17.73
N LEU A 46 17.47 2.92 -17.98
CA LEU A 46 18.64 3.73 -18.27
C LEU A 46 18.55 4.43 -19.62
N THR A 47 18.05 3.76 -20.66
CA THR A 47 17.82 4.38 -21.97
C THR A 47 16.76 5.47 -21.91
N ASN A 48 15.70 5.28 -21.11
CA ASN A 48 14.66 6.29 -20.91
C ASN A 48 15.20 7.58 -20.26
N VAL A 49 16.23 7.46 -19.42
CA VAL A 49 16.91 8.59 -18.78
C VAL A 49 18.00 9.20 -19.69
N GLY A 50 18.27 8.61 -20.86
CA GLY A 50 19.24 9.11 -21.83
C GLY A 50 20.62 8.43 -21.79
N ALA A 51 20.76 7.27 -21.15
CA ALA A 51 22.00 6.49 -21.22
C ALA A 51 22.19 5.88 -22.62
N ILE A 52 23.40 6.02 -23.17
CA ILE A 52 23.72 5.49 -24.48
C ILE A 52 24.15 4.03 -24.32
N THR A 53 23.41 3.12 -24.96
CA THR A 53 23.79 1.71 -25.08
C THR A 53 24.15 1.44 -26.54
N SER A 54 25.44 1.31 -26.84
CA SER A 54 25.93 1.00 -28.18
C SER A 54 26.65 -0.36 -28.23
N PRO A 55 26.89 -0.93 -29.42
CA PRO A 55 27.73 -2.12 -29.59
C PRO A 55 29.15 -1.92 -29.05
N GLN A 56 29.65 -0.69 -29.09
CA GLN A 56 30.96 -0.29 -28.57
C GLN A 56 31.00 -0.24 -27.04
N GLY A 57 29.84 -0.21 -26.37
CA GLY A 57 29.75 -0.29 -24.92
C GLY A 57 28.62 0.53 -24.31
N TRP A 58 28.59 0.53 -22.99
CA TRP A 58 27.64 1.30 -22.20
C TRP A 58 28.27 2.63 -21.80
N GLN A 59 27.55 3.72 -22.01
CA GLN A 59 27.90 5.04 -21.48
C GLN A 59 26.84 5.46 -20.48
N VAL A 60 27.08 5.10 -19.22
CA VAL A 60 26.22 5.44 -18.10
C VAL A 60 26.88 6.59 -17.35
N THR A 61 26.13 7.52 -16.78
CA THR A 61 26.67 8.58 -15.92
C THR A 61 26.13 8.41 -14.49
N ILE A 62 26.73 9.12 -13.53
CA ILE A 62 26.24 9.11 -12.13
C ILE A 62 24.79 9.61 -12.09
N LYS A 63 24.44 10.60 -12.91
CA LYS A 63 23.06 11.10 -13.04
C LYS A 63 22.09 10.01 -13.47
N HIS A 64 22.47 9.17 -14.44
CA HIS A 64 21.62 8.08 -14.91
C HIS A 64 21.39 7.05 -13.80
N LEU A 65 22.44 6.68 -13.05
CA LEU A 65 22.33 5.73 -11.93
C LEU A 65 21.49 6.27 -10.77
N ALA A 66 21.65 7.56 -10.46
CA ALA A 66 20.88 8.23 -9.42
C ALA A 66 19.40 8.33 -9.82
N ALA A 67 19.09 8.68 -11.07
CA ALA A 67 17.72 8.80 -11.58
C ALA A 67 16.94 7.48 -11.52
N ILE A 68 17.58 6.33 -11.74
CA ILE A 68 16.95 5.02 -11.62
C ILE A 68 16.96 4.46 -10.18
N GLY A 69 17.40 5.27 -9.21
CA GLY A 69 17.45 4.89 -7.79
C GLY A 69 18.42 3.76 -7.49
N LEU A 70 19.51 3.61 -8.25
CA LEU A 70 20.59 2.66 -7.93
C LEU A 70 21.62 3.20 -6.94
N LEU A 71 21.49 4.47 -6.54
CA LEU A 71 22.38 5.12 -5.59
C LEU A 71 21.58 5.58 -4.37
N ASP A 72 21.62 4.78 -3.30
CA ASP A 72 20.89 5.04 -2.03
C ASP A 72 21.29 6.37 -1.35
N ASN A 73 22.46 6.92 -1.71
CA ASN A 73 23.03 8.14 -1.10
C ASN A 73 23.28 9.27 -2.09
N VAL A 74 22.91 9.09 -3.36
CA VAL A 74 22.93 10.16 -4.36
C VAL A 74 21.49 10.35 -4.74
N ASN A 75 20.78 11.15 -3.94
CA ASN A 75 19.57 11.81 -4.44
C ASN A 75 20.04 12.52 -5.73
N PRO A 76 19.64 12.09 -6.95
CA PRO A 76 19.85 12.92 -8.12
C PRO A 76 19.14 14.18 -7.73
N GLY A 77 19.88 15.25 -7.39
CA GLY A 77 19.29 16.50 -6.98
C GLY A 77 18.14 16.73 -7.92
N THR A 78 16.92 16.72 -7.35
CA THR A 78 15.67 17.08 -8.03
C THR A 78 16.07 18.10 -9.08
N PRO A 79 15.83 17.81 -10.37
CA PRO A 79 16.46 18.52 -11.48
C PRO A 79 16.57 19.96 -11.07
N LYS A 80 17.80 20.50 -10.96
CA LYS A 80 18.02 21.88 -10.52
C LYS A 80 17.14 22.69 -11.44
N VAL A 81 15.96 23.02 -10.94
CA VAL A 81 15.05 23.97 -11.50
C VAL A 81 16.00 25.15 -11.50
N THR A 82 16.52 25.50 -12.68
CA THR A 82 16.71 26.93 -12.97
C THR A 82 15.52 27.60 -12.29
N PRO A 83 15.66 28.70 -11.55
CA PRO A 83 14.50 29.52 -11.35
C PRO A 83 14.08 30.01 -12.75
N MET A 84 13.47 29.11 -13.55
CA MET A 84 12.21 29.31 -14.21
C MET A 84 11.45 30.00 -13.11
N GLU A 85 11.26 31.31 -13.32
CA GLU A 85 10.35 32.13 -12.54
C GLU A 85 9.34 31.20 -11.92
N ALA A 86 9.26 31.18 -10.58
CA ALA A 86 8.20 30.45 -9.91
C ALA A 86 6.96 30.67 -10.77
N PRO A 87 6.38 29.64 -11.42
CA PRO A 87 5.10 29.86 -12.05
C PRO A 87 4.31 30.37 -10.86
N GLN A 88 3.94 31.64 -10.89
CA GLN A 88 3.04 32.19 -9.90
C GLN A 88 1.90 31.20 -9.96
N SER A 89 1.83 30.31 -8.96
CA SER A 89 0.85 29.23 -8.92
C SER A 89 -0.43 30.02 -8.93
N THR A 90 -1.00 30.09 -10.12
CA THR A 90 -2.05 31.05 -10.41
C THR A 90 -3.13 30.73 -9.40
N ASP A 91 -3.77 31.73 -8.78
CA ASP A 91 -4.78 31.49 -7.74
C ASP A 91 -5.83 30.44 -8.19
N THR A 92 -5.97 30.24 -9.50
CA THR A 92 -6.70 29.16 -10.17
C THR A 92 -6.21 27.75 -9.84
N GLU A 93 -4.91 27.43 -9.86
CA GLU A 93 -4.40 26.08 -9.53
C GLU A 93 -4.64 25.72 -8.06
N VAL A 94 -4.46 26.68 -7.15
CA VAL A 94 -4.73 26.49 -5.72
C VAL A 94 -6.23 26.30 -5.48
N ARG A 95 -7.09 27.04 -6.19
CA ARG A 95 -8.54 26.85 -6.15
C ARG A 95 -8.97 25.49 -6.68
N LEU A 96 -8.44 25.06 -7.83
CA LEU A 96 -8.73 23.74 -8.41
C LEU A 96 -8.30 22.61 -7.48
N LEU A 97 -7.14 22.75 -6.83
CA LEU A 97 -6.69 21.76 -5.85
C LEU A 97 -7.60 21.73 -4.61
N HIS A 98 -8.07 22.90 -4.15
CA HIS A 98 -9.01 22.98 -3.04
C HIS A 98 -10.35 22.33 -3.36
N GLU A 99 -10.90 22.60 -4.56
CA GLU A 99 -12.10 21.94 -5.06
C GLU A 99 -11.91 20.42 -5.15
N HIS A 100 -10.75 19.97 -5.62
CA HIS A 100 -10.44 18.53 -5.67
C HIS A 100 -10.39 17.90 -4.27
N VAL A 101 -9.79 18.58 -3.29
CA VAL A 101 -9.78 18.09 -1.91
C VAL A 101 -11.20 18.01 -1.33
N GLU A 102 -12.03 19.03 -1.56
CA GLU A 102 -13.42 19.02 -1.07
C GLU A 102 -14.27 17.94 -1.74
N THR A 103 -14.10 17.72 -3.05
CA THR A 103 -14.80 16.61 -3.74
C THR A 103 -14.36 15.24 -3.21
N LEU A 104 -13.07 15.03 -2.96
CA LEU A 104 -12.56 13.79 -2.37
C LEU A 104 -13.10 13.58 -0.95
N LYS A 105 -13.17 14.62 -0.12
CA LYS A 105 -13.79 14.54 1.21
C LYS A 105 -15.26 14.15 1.13
N ALA A 106 -16.00 14.73 0.19
CA ALA A 106 -17.41 14.40 -0.01
C ALA A 106 -17.59 12.94 -0.49
N GLN A 107 -16.70 12.44 -1.35
CA GLN A 107 -16.71 11.04 -1.77
C GLN A 107 -16.41 10.10 -0.60
N LEU A 108 -15.40 10.40 0.20
CA LEU A 108 -15.04 9.61 1.38
C LEU A 108 -16.22 9.54 2.35
N LYS A 109 -16.88 10.66 2.64
CA LYS A 109 -18.06 10.70 3.50
C LYS A 109 -19.18 9.79 2.98
N ARG A 110 -19.45 9.80 1.67
CA ARG A 110 -20.47 8.94 1.04
C ARG A 110 -20.11 7.45 1.11
N GLU A 111 -18.84 7.11 0.96
CA GLU A 111 -18.37 5.72 1.11
C GLU A 111 -18.49 5.27 2.57
N GLN A 112 -18.15 6.15 3.52
CA GLN A 112 -18.29 5.88 4.95
C GLN A 112 -19.76 5.69 5.34
N GLU A 113 -20.66 6.58 4.91
CA GLU A 113 -22.10 6.40 5.12
C GLU A 113 -22.63 5.10 4.49
N ARG A 114 -22.08 4.67 3.35
CA ARG A 114 -22.43 3.37 2.74
C ARG A 114 -21.94 2.19 3.57
N ALA A 115 -20.73 2.26 4.12
CA ALA A 115 -20.19 1.24 5.00
C ALA A 115 -21.02 1.14 6.29
N ASP A 116 -21.28 2.26 6.96
CA ASP A 116 -22.08 2.31 8.20
C ASP A 116 -23.48 1.72 7.98
N ASN A 117 -24.15 2.05 6.87
CA ASN A 117 -25.45 1.48 6.52
C ASN A 117 -25.38 -0.03 6.24
N ALA A 118 -24.30 -0.51 5.64
CA ALA A 118 -24.11 -1.93 5.39
C ALA A 118 -23.90 -2.70 6.72
N GLU A 119 -23.10 -2.15 7.64
CA GLU A 119 -22.88 -2.69 8.98
C GLU A 119 -24.18 -2.73 9.78
N GLN A 120 -24.97 -1.65 9.77
CA GLN A 120 -26.28 -1.64 10.45
C GLN A 120 -27.23 -2.72 9.90
N ARG A 121 -27.26 -2.92 8.58
CA ARG A 121 -28.07 -3.98 7.97
C ARG A 121 -27.58 -5.38 8.33
N ALA A 122 -26.27 -5.58 8.40
CA ALA A 122 -25.68 -6.84 8.83
C ALA A 122 -26.06 -7.15 10.28
N ASN A 123 -25.88 -6.18 11.19
CA ASN A 123 -26.25 -6.34 12.60
C ASN A 123 -27.74 -6.66 12.76
N GLN A 124 -28.64 -5.96 12.04
CA GLN A 124 -30.08 -6.28 12.07
C GLN A 124 -30.39 -7.67 11.53
N ALA A 125 -29.66 -8.15 10.52
CA ALA A 125 -29.82 -9.49 10.00
C ALA A 125 -29.35 -10.53 11.03
N GLU A 126 -28.23 -10.30 11.70
CA GLU A 126 -27.72 -11.15 12.77
C GLU A 126 -28.68 -11.22 13.96
N GLU A 127 -29.23 -10.10 14.42
CA GLU A 127 -30.25 -10.08 15.49
C GLU A 127 -31.51 -10.88 15.11
N ARG A 128 -31.95 -10.76 13.84
CA ARG A 128 -33.08 -11.57 13.34
C ARG A 128 -32.76 -13.05 13.33
N LEU A 129 -31.56 -13.43 12.89
CA LEU A 129 -31.12 -14.83 12.92
C LEU A 129 -31.05 -15.36 14.36
N HIS A 130 -30.51 -14.58 15.29
CA HIS A 130 -30.45 -14.93 16.70
C HIS A 130 -31.86 -15.18 17.26
N ARG A 131 -32.82 -14.28 16.99
CA ARG A 131 -34.21 -14.44 17.42
C ARG A 131 -34.90 -15.68 16.83
N LEU A 132 -34.54 -16.09 15.62
CA LEU A 132 -35.08 -17.31 14.99
C LEU A 132 -34.42 -18.60 15.51
N LEU A 133 -33.17 -18.51 15.97
CA LEU A 133 -32.45 -19.62 16.61
C LEU A 133 -32.75 -19.75 18.10
N GLU A 134 -33.30 -18.72 18.75
CA GLU A 134 -33.74 -18.82 20.12
C GLU A 134 -34.83 -19.90 20.21
N PRO A 135 -34.59 -20.96 21.02
CA PRO A 135 -35.63 -21.95 21.25
C PRO A 135 -36.85 -21.22 21.83
N PRO A 136 -38.08 -21.58 21.42
CA PRO A 136 -39.28 -20.99 22.00
C PRO A 136 -39.15 -21.08 23.51
N PRO A 137 -39.48 -20.00 24.26
CA PRO A 137 -39.37 -20.03 25.70
C PRO A 137 -40.11 -21.28 26.15
N GLU A 138 -39.41 -22.21 26.80
CA GLU A 138 -40.01 -23.44 27.31
C GLU A 138 -41.30 -23.01 27.97
N ALA A 139 -42.44 -23.40 27.36
CA ALA A 139 -43.73 -23.06 27.89
C ALA A 139 -43.71 -23.63 29.30
N LYS A 140 -43.60 -22.74 30.30
CA LYS A 140 -43.74 -23.13 31.69
C LYS A 140 -44.96 -24.02 31.69
N PRO A 141 -44.86 -25.31 32.08
CA PRO A 141 -46.03 -26.15 32.10
C PRO A 141 -47.01 -25.41 32.99
N GLU A 142 -48.05 -24.84 32.37
CA GLU A 142 -49.19 -24.34 33.11
C GLU A 142 -49.64 -25.56 33.87
N GLN A 143 -49.31 -25.58 35.17
CA GLN A 143 -49.82 -26.58 36.08
C GLN A 143 -51.32 -26.33 36.12
N GLU A 144 -52.03 -26.93 35.18
CA GLU A 144 -53.46 -27.12 35.26
C GLU A 144 -53.71 -27.96 36.52
N HIS A 145 -53.88 -27.28 37.64
CA HIS A 145 -54.59 -27.83 38.78
C HIS A 145 -56.08 -27.97 38.43
N ASN A 146 -56.40 -28.77 37.41
CA ASN A 146 -57.71 -29.35 37.25
C ASN A 146 -57.84 -30.51 38.24
N ASN A 147 -57.91 -30.17 39.52
CA ASN A 147 -58.21 -31.10 40.61
C ASN A 147 -59.71 -31.45 40.63
N LYS A 148 -60.26 -31.76 39.45
CA LYS A 148 -61.61 -32.31 39.29
C LYS A 148 -61.43 -33.76 38.90
N PRO A 149 -61.96 -34.71 39.68
CA PRO A 149 -61.89 -36.12 39.31
C PRO A 149 -62.53 -36.29 37.94
N SER A 150 -61.84 -37.03 37.06
CA SER A 150 -62.33 -37.36 35.72
C SER A 150 -63.75 -37.91 35.81
N TRP A 151 -64.58 -37.61 34.81
CA TRP A 151 -65.93 -38.14 34.71
C TRP A 151 -65.95 -39.68 34.83
N PHE A 152 -64.89 -40.33 34.37
CA PHE A 152 -64.68 -41.77 34.51
C PHE A 152 -64.51 -42.19 35.98
N THR A 153 -63.71 -41.44 36.75
CA THR A 153 -63.51 -41.67 38.19
C THR A 153 -64.81 -41.46 38.98
N ARG A 154 -65.69 -40.57 38.51
CA ARG A 154 -67.01 -40.34 39.12
C ARG A 154 -68.02 -41.46 38.85
N LEU A 155 -67.88 -42.18 37.75
CA LEU A 155 -68.81 -43.26 37.38
C LEU A 155 -68.51 -44.58 38.09
N PHE A 156 -67.24 -44.85 38.38
CA PHE A 156 -66.82 -46.17 38.87
C PHE A 156 -66.31 -46.19 40.32
N ASN A 157 -66.27 -45.05 41.00
CA ASN A 157 -65.78 -44.95 42.39
C ASN A 157 -66.82 -44.34 43.33
N LYS A 158 -67.99 -45.00 43.43
CA LYS A 158 -68.98 -44.76 44.49
C LYS A 158 -68.91 -45.94 45.48
N PRO A 159 -68.86 -45.70 46.80
CA PRO A 159 -68.92 -46.77 47.81
C PRO A 159 -70.28 -47.48 47.81
#